data_AF-A0A2M8CR85-F1
#
_entry.id   AF-A0A2M8CR85-F1
#
_cell.length_a   1.000
_cell.length_b   1.000
_cell.length_c   1.000
_cell.angle_alpha   90.00
_cell.angle_beta   90.00
_cell.angle_gamma   90.00
#
_symmetry.space_group_name_H-M   'P 1'
#
loop_
_entity.id
_entity.type
_entity.pdbx_description
1 polymer ?
#
loop_
_entity_poly.entity_id
_entity_poly.type
_entity_poly.pdbx_seq_one_letter_code
_entity_poly.pdbx_strand_id
1 'polypeptide(L)'
;MSAAFLLSAARATSLAAACAQALTTAPQDALFGFDSPAAADSLPALPCPSVTLNSSLRALAYAAQTLENAQASLILTAGGLPGDYAAFLLAAPEIIGARNLDPLAQLSAWSFDGLPRALAKAEISEEDLAARLSGPSGALAVYELLTALQRDHTRWGLAAVDGAFLLLERN
;
A
#
# COMPACT_ATOMS: atom_id res chain seq x y z
N MET A 1 7.59 16.98 -1.98
CA MET A 1 7.07 15.60 -1.99
C MET A 1 6.80 15.18 -0.56
N SER A 2 5.55 15.04 -0.17
CA SER A 2 5.19 14.21 0.99
C SER A 2 4.78 12.87 0.40
N ALA A 3 5.24 11.77 0.96
CA ALA A 3 4.95 10.43 0.48
C ALA A 3 4.60 9.55 1.68
N ALA A 4 3.66 8.63 1.49
CA ALA A 4 3.38 7.64 2.50
C ALA A 4 4.46 6.56 2.50
N PHE A 5 4.82 6.09 3.69
CA PHE A 5 5.83 5.06 3.88
C PHE A 5 5.17 3.74 4.25
N LEU A 6 5.61 2.65 3.64
CA LEU A 6 5.23 1.29 4.03
C LEU A 6 6.12 0.85 5.19
N LEU A 7 5.52 0.66 6.36
CA LEU A 7 6.21 0.14 7.54
C LEU A 7 6.26 -1.39 7.57
N SER A 8 5.21 -2.02 7.07
CA SER A 8 5.07 -3.47 7.08
C SER A 8 4.19 -3.93 5.93
N ALA A 9 4.40 -5.17 5.54
CA ALA A 9 3.59 -5.87 4.56
C ALA A 9 3.45 -7.33 5.02
N ALA A 10 2.25 -7.89 4.89
CA ALA A 10 2.00 -9.29 5.20
C ALA A 10 1.06 -9.91 4.17
N ARG A 11 1.30 -11.19 3.85
CA ARG A 11 0.44 -12.01 2.98
C ARG A 11 -0.01 -13.25 3.73
N ALA A 12 -1.30 -13.54 3.69
CA ALA A 12 -1.88 -14.68 4.40
C ALA A 12 -3.11 -15.24 3.68
N THR A 13 -3.53 -16.44 4.09
CA THR A 13 -4.70 -17.12 3.51
C THR A 13 -6.04 -16.56 3.99
N SER A 14 -6.03 -15.75 5.06
CA SER A 14 -7.19 -15.01 5.54
C SER A 14 -6.85 -13.53 5.73
N LEU A 15 -7.84 -12.68 5.49
CA LEU A 15 -7.71 -11.24 5.63
C LEU A 15 -7.33 -10.83 7.06
N ALA A 16 -8.00 -11.42 8.06
CA ALA A 16 -7.70 -11.16 9.46
C ALA A 16 -6.25 -11.50 9.83
N ALA A 17 -5.71 -12.62 9.32
CA ALA A 17 -4.32 -12.98 9.55
C ALA A 17 -3.36 -12.01 8.86
N ALA A 18 -3.64 -11.60 7.61
CA ALA A 18 -2.81 -10.62 6.91
C ALA A 18 -2.78 -9.28 7.68
N CYS A 19 -3.95 -8.76 8.09
CA CYS A 19 -4.05 -7.55 8.89
C CYS A 19 -3.30 -7.66 10.22
N ALA A 20 -3.49 -8.77 10.96
CA ALA A 20 -2.83 -8.98 12.25
C ALA A 20 -1.31 -9.06 12.12
N GLN A 21 -0.79 -9.68 11.06
CA GLN A 21 0.65 -9.78 10.80
C GLN A 21 1.26 -8.46 10.33
N ALA A 22 0.50 -7.65 9.57
CA ALA A 22 0.95 -6.32 9.17
C ALA A 22 0.97 -5.33 10.36
N LEU A 23 0.14 -5.52 11.37
CA LEU A 23 0.15 -4.68 12.58
C LEU A 23 1.38 -4.99 13.46
N THR A 24 2.50 -4.33 13.17
CA THR A 24 3.77 -4.49 13.88
C THR A 24 3.99 -3.43 14.97
N THR A 25 3.21 -2.34 14.97
CA THR A 25 3.38 -1.19 15.86
C THR A 25 2.02 -0.63 16.35
N ALA A 26 2.05 0.48 17.10
CA ALA A 26 0.95 1.19 17.80
C ALA A 26 -0.43 1.23 17.08
N PRO A 27 -1.54 1.50 17.83
CA PRO A 27 -2.88 1.59 17.24
C PRO A 27 -2.94 2.57 16.06
N GLN A 28 -3.60 2.11 15.00
CA GLN A 28 -3.82 2.79 13.73
C GLN A 28 -5.03 3.73 13.78
N ASP A 29 -4.99 4.79 12.95
CA ASP A 29 -6.02 5.82 12.92
C ASP A 29 -7.19 5.44 11.98
N ALA A 30 -6.92 4.62 10.96
CA ALA A 30 -7.93 4.15 10.01
C ALA A 30 -7.55 2.82 9.34
N LEU A 31 -8.56 2.13 8.81
CA LEU A 31 -8.43 0.98 7.91
C LEU A 31 -9.07 1.29 6.56
N PHE A 32 -8.31 1.16 5.46
CA PHE A 32 -8.84 1.31 4.10
C PHE A 32 -8.64 0.04 3.26
N GLY A 33 -9.69 -0.46 2.63
CA GLY A 33 -9.61 -1.61 1.71
C GLY A 33 -10.95 -2.30 1.52
N PHE A 34 -11.23 -2.90 0.36
CA PHE A 34 -11.30 -4.35 0.09
C PHE A 34 -11.73 -4.55 -1.37
N ASP A 35 -11.08 -5.47 -2.09
CA ASP A 35 -11.45 -5.79 -3.49
C ASP A 35 -12.87 -6.40 -3.60
N SER A 36 -13.50 -6.79 -2.49
CA SER A 36 -14.88 -7.27 -2.42
C SER A 36 -15.55 -6.88 -1.09
N PRO A 37 -16.84 -6.48 -1.09
CA PRO A 37 -17.61 -6.22 0.13
C PRO A 37 -17.67 -7.41 1.08
N ALA A 38 -17.68 -8.65 0.55
CA ALA A 38 -17.74 -9.87 1.36
C ALA A 38 -16.47 -10.08 2.21
N ALA A 39 -15.36 -9.46 1.84
CA ALA A 39 -14.13 -9.52 2.63
C ALA A 39 -14.22 -8.62 3.88
N ALA A 40 -15.04 -7.57 3.87
CA ALA A 40 -15.20 -6.64 4.98
C ALA A 40 -15.79 -7.32 6.24
N ASP A 41 -16.70 -8.28 6.06
CA ASP A 41 -17.34 -9.00 7.16
C ASP A 41 -16.36 -9.92 7.94
N SER A 42 -15.19 -10.19 7.36
CA SER A 42 -14.17 -11.08 7.96
C SER A 42 -13.09 -10.35 8.76
N LEU A 43 -13.28 -9.05 9.02
CA LEU A 43 -12.28 -8.23 9.67
C LEU A 43 -12.17 -8.48 11.17
N PRO A 44 -10.95 -8.38 11.73
CA PRO A 44 -10.80 -8.27 13.17
C PRO A 44 -11.48 -6.98 13.65
N ALA A 45 -12.03 -7.02 14.87
CA ALA A 45 -12.55 -5.83 15.54
C ALA A 45 -11.38 -4.87 15.83
N LEU A 46 -11.11 -3.96 14.88
CA LEU A 46 -10.10 -2.93 15.03
C LEU A 46 -10.74 -1.68 15.65
N PRO A 47 -10.06 -0.99 16.58
CA PRO A 47 -10.59 0.18 17.26
C PRO A 47 -10.61 1.46 16.39
N CYS A 48 -10.55 1.34 15.06
CA CYS A 48 -10.42 2.44 14.13
C CYS A 48 -11.55 2.46 13.07
N PRO A 49 -11.90 3.62 12.50
CA PRO A 49 -12.83 3.71 11.39
C PRO A 49 -12.34 2.91 10.17
N SER A 50 -13.27 2.24 9.49
CA SER A 50 -12.99 1.44 8.29
C SER A 50 -13.73 1.99 7.06
N VAL A 51 -13.04 2.13 5.93
CA VAL A 51 -13.65 2.49 4.64
C VAL A 51 -13.38 1.39 3.62
N THR A 52 -14.45 0.93 2.97
CA THR A 52 -14.37 -0.07 1.91
C THR A 52 -14.30 0.59 0.54
N LEU A 53 -13.28 0.22 -0.23
CA LEU A 53 -13.07 0.68 -1.61
C LEU A 53 -12.92 -0.54 -2.51
N ASN A 54 -13.70 -0.62 -3.59
CA ASN A 54 -13.72 -1.72 -4.59
C ASN A 54 -12.46 -1.79 -5.47
N SER A 55 -11.29 -1.48 -4.90
CA SER A 55 -9.96 -1.68 -5.47
C SER A 55 -8.95 -1.36 -4.38
N SER A 56 -8.18 -2.36 -3.99
CA SER A 56 -7.11 -2.23 -2.99
C SER A 56 -5.97 -1.33 -3.47
N LEU A 57 -5.72 -1.23 -4.79
CA LEU A 57 -4.74 -0.28 -5.32
C LEU A 57 -5.22 1.18 -5.15
N ARG A 58 -6.52 1.42 -5.38
CA ARG A 58 -7.14 2.73 -5.08
C ARG A 58 -7.17 3.01 -3.59
N ALA A 59 -7.38 1.99 -2.76
CA ALA A 59 -7.32 2.13 -1.30
C ALA A 59 -5.93 2.55 -0.81
N LEU A 60 -4.86 1.95 -1.36
CA LEU A 60 -3.49 2.37 -1.08
C LEU A 60 -3.22 3.82 -1.50
N ALA A 61 -3.66 4.22 -2.70
CA ALA A 61 -3.54 5.60 -3.15
C ALA A 61 -4.33 6.59 -2.27
N TYR A 62 -5.53 6.21 -1.83
CA TYR A 62 -6.33 7.04 -0.92
C TYR A 62 -5.71 7.12 0.48
N ALA A 63 -5.15 6.02 0.99
CA ALA A 63 -4.38 5.99 2.23
C ALA A 63 -3.20 6.96 2.14
N ALA A 64 -2.42 6.88 1.06
CA ALA A 64 -1.30 7.77 0.84
C ALA A 64 -1.73 9.24 0.83
N GLN A 65 -2.80 9.57 0.10
CA GLN A 65 -3.34 10.93 0.07
C GLN A 65 -3.83 11.42 1.44
N THR A 66 -4.43 10.54 2.25
CA THR A 66 -4.92 10.86 3.60
C THR A 66 -3.76 11.18 4.55
N LEU A 67 -2.68 10.39 4.49
CA LEU A 67 -1.44 10.63 5.23
C LEU A 67 -0.77 11.93 4.76
N GLU A 68 -0.69 12.18 3.46
CA GLU A 68 -0.13 13.42 2.89
C GLU A 68 -0.87 14.69 3.36
N ASN A 69 -2.18 14.59 3.57
CA ASN A 69 -3.01 15.70 4.04
C ASN A 69 -3.05 15.82 5.58
N ALA A 70 -2.21 15.07 6.31
CA ALA A 70 -2.15 15.04 7.77
C ALA A 70 -3.50 14.73 8.44
N GLN A 71 -4.36 13.95 7.76
CA GLN A 71 -5.66 13.53 8.27
C GLN A 71 -5.58 12.24 9.10
N ALA A 72 -4.45 11.54 9.01
CA ALA A 72 -4.09 10.36 9.79
C ALA A 72 -2.56 10.26 9.82
N SER A 73 -2.01 9.51 10.76
CA SER A 73 -0.58 9.23 10.86
C SER A 73 -0.25 7.77 10.58
N LEU A 74 -1.16 6.84 10.88
CA LEU A 74 -1.04 5.42 10.62
C LEU A 74 -2.31 4.87 9.98
N ILE A 75 -2.18 4.23 8.82
CA ILE A 75 -3.31 3.63 8.10
C ILE A 75 -2.98 2.19 7.77
N LEU A 76 -3.87 1.28 8.16
CA LEU A 76 -3.82 -0.10 7.69
C LEU A 76 -4.57 -0.19 6.36
N THR A 77 -3.98 -0.84 5.37
CA THR A 77 -4.67 -1.19 4.13
C THR A 77 -4.65 -2.68 3.90
N ALA A 78 -5.69 -3.21 3.26
CA ALA A 78 -5.73 -4.63 2.93
C ALA A 78 -6.62 -4.93 1.71
N GLY A 79 -6.32 -6.04 1.04
CA GLY A 79 -7.02 -6.51 -0.15
C GLY A 79 -6.57 -7.91 -0.54
N GLY A 80 -7.15 -8.44 -1.61
CA GLY A 80 -6.84 -9.79 -2.07
C GLY A 80 -8.02 -10.52 -2.66
N LEU A 81 -7.83 -11.82 -2.81
CA LEU A 81 -8.80 -12.78 -3.31
C LEU A 81 -9.09 -13.84 -2.24
N PRO A 82 -10.22 -14.57 -2.33
CA PRO A 82 -10.50 -15.66 -1.40
C PRO A 82 -9.33 -16.65 -1.30
N GLY A 83 -8.76 -16.79 -0.10
CA GLY A 83 -7.63 -17.68 0.18
C GLY A 83 -6.24 -17.05 0.00
N ASP A 84 -6.16 -15.78 -0.42
CA ASP A 84 -4.90 -15.09 -0.67
C ASP A 84 -5.04 -13.57 -0.53
N TYR A 85 -4.58 -13.05 0.60
CA TYR A 85 -4.75 -11.65 1.00
C TYR A 85 -3.42 -11.01 1.33
N ALA A 86 -3.31 -9.71 1.08
CA ALA A 86 -2.20 -8.89 1.53
C ALA A 86 -2.69 -7.67 2.33
N ALA A 87 -1.91 -7.27 3.32
CA ALA A 87 -2.14 -6.09 4.13
C ALA A 87 -0.85 -5.29 4.35
N PHE A 88 -0.99 -3.99 4.54
CA PHE A 88 0.11 -3.04 4.68
C PHE A 88 -0.18 -2.00 5.74
N LEU A 89 0.81 -1.73 6.59
CA LEU A 89 0.77 -0.57 7.48
C LEU A 89 1.49 0.59 6.79
N LEU A 90 0.77 1.68 6.56
CA LEU A 90 1.30 2.92 6.01
C LEU A 90 1.45 3.98 7.10
N ALA A 91 2.47 4.80 6.94
CA ALA A 91 2.84 5.85 7.87
C ALA A 91 3.05 7.18 7.15
N ALA A 92 2.65 8.26 7.83
CA ALA A 92 2.96 9.61 7.39
C ALA A 92 4.44 9.95 7.68
N PRO A 93 5.09 10.82 6.87
CA PRO A 93 6.50 11.18 7.06
C PRO A 93 6.85 11.66 8.47
N GLU A 94 5.97 12.42 9.11
CA GLU A 94 6.19 13.00 10.43
C GLU A 94 6.40 11.94 11.53
N ILE A 95 5.75 10.79 11.42
CA ILE A 95 5.90 9.72 12.42
C ILE A 95 7.13 8.84 12.18
N ILE A 96 7.64 8.78 10.94
CA ILE A 96 8.86 8.02 10.63
C ILE A 96 10.02 8.57 11.46
N GLY A 97 10.25 9.88 11.38
CA GLY A 97 11.30 10.55 12.15
C GLY A 97 11.00 10.58 13.65
N ALA A 98 9.77 10.91 14.05
CA ALA A 98 9.41 11.03 15.46
C ALA A 98 9.52 9.71 16.25
N ARG A 99 9.36 8.57 15.57
CA ARG A 99 9.39 7.24 16.19
C ARG A 99 10.58 6.39 15.76
N ASN A 100 11.52 6.97 15.00
CA ASN A 100 12.69 6.28 14.45
C ASN A 100 12.32 4.94 13.77
N LEU A 101 11.31 5.00 12.90
CA LEU A 101 10.81 3.84 12.19
C LEU A 101 11.66 3.58 10.94
N ASP A 102 11.79 2.31 10.57
CA ASP A 102 12.53 1.87 9.38
C ASP A 102 11.54 1.42 8.29
N PRO A 103 11.20 2.30 7.33
CA PRO A 103 10.21 1.99 6.31
C PRO A 103 10.76 1.05 5.23
N LEU A 104 9.99 0.02 4.87
CA LEU A 104 10.34 -0.94 3.81
C LEU A 104 10.40 -0.29 2.42
N ALA A 105 9.53 0.66 2.17
CA ALA A 105 9.40 1.38 0.91
C ALA A 105 8.61 2.68 1.09
N GLN A 106 8.59 3.50 0.05
CA GLN A 106 7.84 4.73 -0.09
C GLN A 106 6.86 4.61 -1.25
N LEU A 107 5.60 5.01 -1.04
CA LEU A 107 4.62 5.21 -2.10
C LEU A 107 4.87 6.58 -2.73
N SER A 108 5.77 6.63 -3.71
CA SER A 108 6.25 7.90 -4.25
C SER A 108 5.25 8.59 -5.17
N ALA A 109 4.41 7.82 -5.90
CA ALA A 109 3.36 8.40 -6.74
C ALA A 109 2.27 7.40 -7.10
N TRP A 110 1.13 7.92 -7.55
CA TRP A 110 0.04 7.14 -8.13
C TRP A 110 -0.73 7.97 -9.15
N SER A 111 -1.46 7.30 -10.04
CA SER A 111 -2.31 7.92 -11.05
C SER A 111 -3.47 6.99 -11.45
N PHE A 112 -4.63 7.57 -11.68
CA PHE A 112 -5.77 6.90 -12.31
C PHE A 112 -6.00 7.36 -13.76
N ASP A 113 -5.20 8.32 -14.22
CA ASP A 113 -5.28 8.96 -15.53
C ASP A 113 -4.22 8.41 -16.51
N GLY A 114 -3.45 7.40 -16.08
CA GLY A 114 -2.41 6.75 -16.88
C GLY A 114 -1.01 6.80 -16.27
N LEU A 115 -0.15 5.90 -16.76
CA LEU A 115 1.25 5.74 -16.36
C LEU A 115 2.10 7.01 -16.51
N PRO A 116 2.00 7.79 -17.62
CA PRO A 116 2.86 8.98 -17.78
C PRO A 116 2.70 10.00 -16.65
N ARG A 117 1.49 10.15 -16.09
CA ARG A 117 1.27 11.05 -14.94
C ARG A 117 1.87 10.53 -13.65
N ALA A 118 1.84 9.21 -13.41
CA ALA A 118 2.47 8.61 -12.24
C ALA A 118 3.99 8.83 -12.30
N LEU A 119 4.62 8.54 -13.44
CA LEU A 119 6.05 8.73 -13.67
C LEU A 119 6.47 10.20 -13.52
N ALA A 120 5.70 11.12 -14.11
CA ALA A 120 5.95 12.56 -13.98
C ALA A 120 5.85 13.04 -12.52
N LYS A 121 4.88 12.55 -11.74
CA LYS A 121 4.76 12.88 -10.31
C LYS A 121 5.94 12.33 -9.48
N ALA A 122 6.49 11.18 -9.87
CA ALA A 122 7.67 10.59 -9.24
C ALA A 122 9.01 11.13 -9.78
N GLU A 123 8.98 12.00 -10.80
CA GLU A 123 10.17 12.55 -11.45
C GLU A 123 11.12 11.49 -12.02
N ILE A 124 10.56 10.38 -12.52
CA ILE A 124 11.31 9.28 -13.14
C ILE A 124 10.82 8.98 -14.56
N SER A 125 11.64 8.24 -15.30
CA SER A 125 11.32 7.70 -16.62
C SER A 125 10.86 6.24 -16.55
N GLU A 126 10.39 5.70 -17.68
CA GLU A 126 10.05 4.29 -17.78
C GLU A 126 11.25 3.34 -17.66
N GLU A 127 12.46 3.83 -17.96
CA GLU A 127 13.72 3.07 -17.90
C GLU A 127 14.21 2.87 -16.46
N ASP A 128 13.78 3.73 -15.54
CA ASP A 128 14.10 3.62 -14.12
C ASP A 128 13.33 2.46 -13.45
N LEU A 129 12.24 2.00 -14.05
CA LEU A 129 11.40 0.93 -13.51
C LEU A 129 12.07 -0.44 -13.68
N ALA A 130 12.51 -1.02 -12.57
CA ALA A 130 13.11 -2.35 -12.56
C ALA A 130 12.08 -3.49 -12.58
N ALA A 131 10.88 -3.23 -12.07
CA ALA A 131 9.80 -4.22 -12.01
C ALA A 131 8.44 -3.58 -12.31
N ARG A 132 7.61 -4.32 -13.05
CA ARG A 132 6.21 -3.96 -13.35
C ARG A 132 5.34 -5.16 -13.03
N LEU A 133 4.46 -5.02 -12.05
CA LEU A 133 3.52 -6.07 -11.67
C LEU A 133 2.09 -5.63 -11.87
N SER A 134 1.29 -6.57 -12.36
CA SER A 134 -0.16 -6.42 -12.52
C SER A 134 -0.83 -7.70 -12.06
N GLY A 135 -2.14 -7.63 -11.86
CA GLY A 135 -2.90 -8.79 -11.42
C GLY A 135 -4.34 -8.43 -11.05
N PRO A 136 -5.10 -9.42 -10.58
CA PRO A 136 -6.51 -9.25 -10.22
C PRO A 136 -6.73 -8.50 -8.88
N SER A 137 -5.68 -8.30 -8.08
CA SER A 137 -5.74 -7.57 -6.81
C SER A 137 -4.56 -6.61 -6.70
N GLY A 138 -4.87 -5.36 -6.39
CA GLY A 138 -3.87 -4.31 -6.14
C GLY A 138 -2.95 -4.64 -4.97
N ALA A 139 -3.52 -5.11 -3.85
CA ALA A 139 -2.77 -5.47 -2.67
C ALA A 139 -1.77 -6.59 -2.95
N LEU A 140 -2.19 -7.66 -3.65
CA LEU A 140 -1.27 -8.75 -4.00
C LEU A 140 -0.17 -8.27 -4.96
N ALA A 141 -0.51 -7.48 -5.98
CA ALA A 141 0.47 -6.92 -6.92
C ALA A 141 1.52 -6.04 -6.20
N VAL A 142 1.11 -5.23 -5.23
CA VAL A 142 2.00 -4.38 -4.43
C VAL A 142 2.87 -5.22 -3.50
N TYR A 143 2.34 -6.28 -2.89
CA TYR A 143 3.11 -7.18 -2.03
C TYR A 143 4.22 -7.90 -2.79
N GLU A 144 3.88 -8.48 -3.94
CA GLU A 144 4.85 -9.14 -4.81
C GLU A 144 5.91 -8.15 -5.31
N LEU A 145 5.49 -6.90 -5.59
CA LEU A 145 6.40 -5.86 -6.07
C LEU A 145 7.41 -5.49 -4.99
N LEU A 146 6.94 -5.23 -3.78
CA LEU A 146 7.79 -4.95 -2.63
C LEU A 146 8.80 -6.08 -2.39
N THR A 147 8.34 -7.33 -2.46
CA THR A 147 9.19 -8.52 -2.30
C THR A 147 10.26 -8.59 -3.39
N ALA A 148 9.90 -8.32 -4.65
CA ALA A 148 10.85 -8.29 -5.76
C ALA A 148 11.90 -7.18 -5.62
N LEU A 149 11.47 -5.96 -5.27
CA LEU A 149 12.39 -4.83 -5.04
C LEU A 149 13.39 -5.12 -3.92
N GLN A 150 12.92 -5.73 -2.82
CA GLN A 150 13.79 -6.12 -1.70
C GLN A 150 14.78 -7.21 -2.08
N ARG A 151 14.32 -8.26 -2.77
CA ARG A 151 15.17 -9.38 -3.19
C ARG A 151 16.25 -8.96 -4.19
N ASP A 152 15.86 -8.15 -5.17
CA ASP A 152 16.71 -7.80 -6.31
C ASP A 152 17.49 -6.49 -6.06
N HIS A 153 17.32 -5.88 -4.88
CA HIS A 153 17.93 -4.60 -4.48
C HIS A 153 17.69 -3.45 -5.47
N THR A 154 16.57 -3.49 -6.18
CA THR A 154 16.20 -2.47 -7.15
C THR A 154 15.41 -1.35 -6.48
N ARG A 155 15.51 -0.13 -7.04
CA ARG A 155 14.94 1.06 -6.41
C ARG A 155 13.47 1.24 -6.74
N TRP A 156 13.10 1.16 -8.02
CA TRP A 156 11.79 1.58 -8.50
C TRP A 156 10.96 0.42 -9.07
N GLY A 157 9.70 0.39 -8.66
CA GLY A 157 8.72 -0.58 -9.13
C GLY A 157 7.36 0.04 -9.40
N LEU A 158 6.59 -0.58 -10.31
CA LEU A 158 5.24 -0.17 -10.67
C LEU A 158 4.23 -1.29 -10.45
N ALA A 159 3.17 -1.01 -9.68
CA ALA A 159 1.98 -1.84 -9.61
C ALA A 159 0.87 -1.24 -10.48
N ALA A 160 0.23 -2.05 -11.33
CA ALA A 160 -0.83 -1.60 -12.24
C ALA A 160 -2.03 -2.56 -12.22
N VAL A 161 -3.20 -2.05 -11.81
CA VAL A 161 -4.46 -2.81 -11.72
C VAL A 161 -5.63 -1.91 -12.10
N ASP A 162 -6.52 -2.35 -13.00
CA ASP A 162 -7.74 -1.63 -13.43
C ASP A 162 -7.52 -0.15 -13.80
N GLY A 163 -6.43 0.13 -14.53
CA GLY A 163 -6.05 1.49 -14.94
C GLY A 163 -5.54 2.39 -13.82
N ALA A 164 -5.42 1.87 -12.60
CA ALA A 164 -4.69 2.51 -11.51
C ALA A 164 -3.21 2.11 -11.56
N PHE A 165 -2.34 3.09 -11.36
CA PHE A 165 -0.88 2.95 -11.36
C PHE A 165 -0.36 3.45 -10.04
N LEU A 166 0.52 2.69 -9.38
CA LEU A 166 1.16 3.05 -8.13
C LEU A 166 2.66 2.74 -8.21
N LEU A 167 3.48 3.73 -7.90
CA LEU A 167 4.93 3.64 -7.89
C LEU A 167 5.44 3.43 -6.47
N LEU A 168 6.32 2.45 -6.34
CA LEU A 168 7.04 2.12 -5.13
C LEU A 168 8.52 2.42 -5.30
N GLU A 169 9.08 3.08 -4.30
CA GLU A 169 10.50 3.29 -4.13
C GLU A 169 10.98 2.50 -2.92
N ARG A 170 11.99 1.65 -3.09
CA ARG A 170 12.63 0.95 -1.97
C ARG A 170 13.55 1.92 -1.22
N ASN A 171 13.45 1.95 0.10
CA ASN A 171 14.36 2.72 0.97
C ASN A 171 15.71 2.01 1.16
#